data_AF-A0AAV1J8N3-F1
#
_entry.id   AF-A0AAV1J8N3-F1
#
_cell.length_a   1.000
_cell.length_b   1.000
_cell.length_c   1.000
_cell.angle_alpha   90.00
_cell.angle_beta   90.00
_cell.angle_gamma   90.00
#
_symmetry.space_group_name_H-M   'P 1'
#
loop_
_entity.id
_entity.type
_entity.pdbx_description
1 polymer ?
#
loop_
_entity_poly.entity_id
_entity_poly.type
_entity_poly.pdbx_seq_one_letter_code
_entity_poly.pdbx_strand_id
1 'polypeptide(L)'
;MAMLAEPRRKQKIINLRAKNNAWSNDANKFGQRMLEKMGWSSGKGLGAKENGIVEHVIAKYKNDDKGLGYTDKNDQWTKHENDFNAILANLSTDNDKQNEVLHSGVSLEVKSKKKQSPHPLS
;
A
#
# COMPACT_ATOMS: atom_id res chain seq x y z
N MET A 1 18.87 -37.58 -5.25
CA MET A 1 19.30 -36.17 -5.39
C MET A 1 18.21 -35.30 -4.80
N ALA A 2 18.54 -34.54 -3.76
CA ALA A 2 17.59 -33.80 -2.94
C ALA A 2 16.96 -32.64 -3.72
N MET A 3 15.63 -32.58 -3.71
CA MET A 3 14.92 -31.35 -4.04
C MET A 3 15.21 -30.35 -2.91
N LEU A 4 16.17 -29.46 -3.13
CA LEU A 4 16.75 -28.59 -2.11
C LEU A 4 15.89 -27.37 -1.77
N ALA A 5 14.73 -27.20 -2.40
CA ALA A 5 13.84 -26.08 -2.16
C ALA A 5 12.39 -26.55 -1.98
N GLU A 6 11.77 -26.11 -0.89
CA GLU A 6 10.36 -26.36 -0.58
C GLU A 6 9.43 -25.78 -1.67
N PRO A 7 8.32 -26.45 -2.04
CA PRO A 7 7.34 -25.91 -2.96
C PRO A 7 6.81 -24.54 -2.48
N ARG A 8 6.94 -23.52 -3.34
CA ARG A 8 6.51 -22.14 -3.04
C ARG A 8 5.00 -22.09 -2.76
N ARG A 9 4.62 -22.02 -1.48
CA ARG A 9 3.25 -21.66 -1.06
C ARG A 9 3.08 -20.14 -1.12
N LYS A 10 2.18 -19.68 -1.99
CA LYS A 10 1.74 -18.28 -1.97
C LYS A 10 0.95 -18.04 -0.68
N GLN A 11 1.58 -17.41 0.32
CA GLN A 11 0.87 -16.92 1.49
C GLN A 11 -0.03 -15.77 1.04
N LYS A 12 -1.35 -15.92 1.24
CA LYS A 12 -2.26 -14.78 1.06
C LYS A 12 -1.85 -13.74 2.09
N ILE A 13 -1.28 -12.64 1.64
CA ILE A 13 -1.09 -11.46 2.47
C ILE A 13 -2.49 -11.03 2.87
N ILE A 14 -2.88 -11.33 4.11
CA ILE A 14 -4.12 -10.86 4.69
C ILE A 14 -4.00 -9.35 4.61
N ASN A 15 -4.89 -8.67 3.88
CA ASN A 15 -4.90 -7.23 3.74
C ASN A 15 -5.05 -6.59 5.14
N LEU A 16 -3.93 -6.38 5.83
CA LEU A 16 -3.81 -5.87 7.19
C LEU A 16 -3.94 -4.34 7.23
N ARG A 17 -4.67 -3.78 6.27
CA ARG A 17 -4.99 -2.36 6.19
C ARG A 17 -6.42 -2.06 6.65
N ALA A 18 -7.25 -3.09 6.80
CA ALA A 18 -8.52 -2.97 7.50
C ALA A 18 -8.21 -2.90 9.00
N LYS A 19 -8.55 -1.77 9.65
CA LYS A 19 -8.53 -1.66 11.11
C LYS A 19 -9.37 -2.82 11.65
N ASN A 20 -8.73 -3.85 12.20
CA ASN A 20 -9.42 -4.99 12.80
C ASN A 20 -9.96 -4.55 14.17
N ASN A 21 -10.98 -3.67 14.14
CA ASN A 21 -11.68 -3.16 15.32
C ASN A 21 -12.95 -3.96 15.64
N ALA A 22 -13.23 -5.01 14.85
CA ALA A 22 -14.42 -5.84 15.04
C ALA A 22 -14.43 -6.62 16.36
N TRP A 23 -13.26 -6.83 16.98
CA TRP A 23 -13.16 -7.49 18.29
C TRP A 23 -13.23 -6.52 19.47
N SER A 24 -12.74 -5.29 19.31
CA SER A 24 -12.77 -4.25 20.35
C SER A 24 -14.10 -3.52 20.43
N ASN A 25 -14.82 -3.39 19.31
CA ASN A 25 -16.11 -2.70 19.24
C ASN A 25 -17.31 -3.56 19.68
N ASP A 26 -17.11 -4.84 19.98
CA ASP A 26 -18.20 -5.77 20.30
C ASP A 26 -18.36 -5.92 21.81
N ALA A 27 -19.36 -5.20 22.33
CA ALA A 27 -19.73 -5.15 23.74
C ALA A 27 -20.06 -6.52 24.35
N ASN A 28 -20.46 -7.49 23.52
CA ASN A 28 -20.99 -8.76 24.02
C ASN A 28 -19.95 -9.89 24.03
N LYS A 29 -18.69 -9.61 23.65
CA LYS A 29 -17.64 -10.64 23.67
C LYS A 29 -17.26 -11.04 25.09
N PHE A 30 -16.87 -12.30 25.22
CA PHE A 30 -16.41 -12.89 26.47
C PHE A 30 -15.36 -12.04 27.18
N GLY A 31 -14.35 -11.55 26.45
CA GLY A 31 -13.27 -10.75 27.02
C GLY A 31 -13.75 -9.42 27.62
N GLN A 32 -14.65 -8.72 26.93
CA GLN A 32 -15.19 -7.46 27.42
C GLN A 32 -16.02 -7.65 28.69
N ARG A 33 -16.93 -8.64 28.69
CA ARG A 33 -17.74 -8.98 29.87
C ARG A 33 -16.88 -9.40 31.07
N MET A 34 -15.76 -10.08 30.82
CA MET A 34 -14.81 -10.46 31.87
C MET A 34 -14.09 -9.25 32.47
N LEU A 35 -13.66 -8.31 31.63
CA LEU A 35 -13.03 -7.06 32.09
C LEU A 35 -14.01 -6.20 32.89
N GLU A 36 -15.24 -6.06 32.41
CA GLU A 36 -16.30 -5.31 33.12
C GLU A 36 -16.60 -5.89 34.50
N LYS A 37 -16.63 -7.22 34.62
CA LYS A 37 -16.78 -7.89 35.92
C LYS A 37 -15.63 -7.61 36.90
N MET A 38 -14.45 -7.29 36.40
CA MET A 38 -13.28 -6.93 37.20
C MET A 38 -13.21 -5.41 37.48
N GLY A 39 -14.24 -4.65 37.12
CA GLY A 39 -14.34 -3.21 37.37
C GLY A 39 -13.74 -2.32 36.27
N TRP A 40 -13.33 -2.89 35.13
CA TRP A 40 -12.92 -2.10 33.97
C TRP A 40 -14.15 -1.57 33.23
N SER A 41 -14.03 -0.40 32.58
CA SER A 41 -15.12 0.20 31.79
C SER A 41 -14.62 0.61 30.40
N SER A 42 -15.50 0.49 29.41
CA SER A 42 -15.19 0.83 28.02
C SER A 42 -14.69 2.29 27.92
N GLY A 43 -13.57 2.47 27.22
CA GLY A 43 -12.92 3.78 27.04
C GLY A 43 -11.88 4.14 28.10
N LYS A 44 -11.74 3.35 29.18
CA LYS A 44 -10.70 3.57 30.20
C LYS A 44 -9.46 2.72 29.96
N GLY A 45 -8.30 3.25 30.32
CA GLY A 45 -7.04 2.50 30.32
C GLY A 45 -7.01 1.45 31.42
N LEU A 46 -6.19 0.41 31.25
CA LEU A 46 -5.96 -0.59 32.30
C LEU A 46 -5.01 -0.07 33.39
N GLY A 47 -5.05 -0.68 34.58
CA GLY A 47 -4.16 -0.38 35.71
C GLY A 47 -4.84 0.39 36.85
N ALA A 48 -4.17 0.48 37.99
CA ALA A 48 -4.74 1.05 39.22
C ALA A 48 -5.15 2.53 39.10
N LYS A 49 -4.50 3.29 38.21
CA LYS A 49 -4.81 4.69 37.91
C LYS A 49 -5.52 4.87 36.56
N GLU A 50 -5.98 3.78 35.94
CA GLU A 50 -6.66 3.79 34.63
C GLU A 50 -5.83 4.46 33.50
N ASN A 51 -4.51 4.49 33.65
CA ASN A 51 -3.56 5.23 32.81
C ASN A 51 -2.89 4.36 31.74
N GLY A 52 -3.33 3.10 31.58
CA GLY A 52 -2.88 2.21 30.52
C GLY A 52 -3.32 2.67 29.14
N ILE A 53 -2.72 2.07 28.11
CA ILE A 53 -3.03 2.37 26.73
C ILE A 53 -4.49 1.95 26.44
N VAL A 54 -5.29 2.89 25.93
CA VAL A 54 -6.71 2.66 25.60
C VAL A 54 -6.86 1.97 24.25
N GLU A 55 -6.01 2.31 23.29
CA GLU A 55 -6.01 1.72 21.96
C GLU A 55 -5.01 0.57 21.85
N HIS A 56 -5.30 -0.40 20.99
CA HIS A 56 -4.39 -1.50 20.74
C HIS A 56 -3.16 -1.03 19.95
N VAL A 57 -2.01 -1.66 20.18
CA VAL A 57 -0.80 -1.38 19.41
C VAL A 57 -0.97 -1.92 17.99
N ILE A 58 -0.78 -1.05 17.00
CA ILE A 58 -0.85 -1.43 15.59
C ILE A 58 0.57 -1.68 15.08
N ALA A 59 0.84 -2.93 14.68
CA ALA A 59 2.06 -3.26 13.95
C ALA A 59 1.95 -2.75 12.50
N LYS A 60 2.85 -1.85 12.11
CA LYS A 60 2.97 -1.42 10.72
C LYS A 60 3.70 -2.50 9.94
N TYR A 61 3.00 -3.17 9.04
CA TYR A 61 3.62 -4.13 8.14
C TYR A 61 4.22 -3.42 6.92
N LYS A 62 5.46 -3.77 6.58
CA LYS A 62 6.17 -3.27 5.40
C LYS A 62 5.81 -4.17 4.21
N ASN A 63 5.04 -3.62 3.26
CA ASN A 63 4.70 -4.27 1.98
C ASN A 63 5.58 -3.75 0.83
N ASP A 64 6.62 -2.98 1.15
CA ASP A 64 7.54 -2.40 0.18
C ASP A 64 8.82 -3.24 0.08
N ASP A 65 9.37 -3.33 -1.13
CA ASP A 65 10.66 -3.98 -1.37
C ASP A 65 11.85 -3.13 -0.91
N LYS A 66 11.58 -1.94 -0.35
CA LYS A 66 12.59 -1.03 0.16
C LYS A 66 13.14 -1.52 1.52
N GLY A 67 14.40 -1.20 1.79
CA GLY A 67 15.08 -1.60 3.03
C GLY A 67 14.36 -1.15 4.31
N LEU A 68 14.62 -1.84 5.43
CA LEU A 68 14.19 -1.38 6.76
C LEU A 68 14.86 -0.04 7.09
N GLY A 69 14.09 0.92 7.60
CA GLY A 69 14.60 2.28 7.88
C GLY A 69 14.64 3.22 6.68
N TYR A 70 14.29 2.74 5.47
CA TYR A 70 14.06 3.63 4.33
C TYR A 70 12.93 4.60 4.65
N THR A 71 13.23 5.89 4.53
CA THR A 71 12.25 6.98 4.64
C THR A 71 12.28 7.72 3.31
N ASP A 72 11.12 7.97 2.70
CA ASP A 72 11.00 8.84 1.52
C ASP A 72 11.33 10.28 1.94
N LYS A 73 12.62 10.54 2.13
CA LYS A 73 13.16 11.89 2.16
C LYS A 73 13.11 12.36 0.72
N ASN A 74 12.46 13.50 0.49
CA ASN A 74 12.29 14.09 -0.84
C ASN A 74 13.61 14.70 -1.36
N ASP A 75 14.71 13.98 -1.16
CA ASP A 75 16.04 14.34 -1.63
C ASP A 75 16.03 14.31 -3.15
N GLN A 76 16.56 15.38 -3.75
CA GLN A 76 16.63 15.51 -5.21
C GLN A 76 17.37 14.33 -5.86
N TRP A 77 18.28 13.68 -5.13
CA TRP A 77 19.07 12.54 -5.59
C TRP A 77 18.25 11.26 -5.85
N THR A 78 17.21 10.98 -5.05
CA THR A 78 16.40 9.75 -5.20
C THR A 78 15.25 9.89 -6.20
N LYS A 79 15.03 11.09 -6.75
CA LYS A 79 13.94 11.33 -7.72
C LYS A 79 14.18 10.62 -9.05
N HIS A 80 15.41 10.67 -9.57
CA HIS A 80 15.74 10.02 -10.83
C HIS A 80 15.58 8.50 -10.78
N GLU A 81 15.93 7.89 -9.65
CA GLU A 81 15.72 6.46 -9.37
C GLU A 81 14.22 6.11 -9.42
N ASN A 82 13.38 6.90 -8.73
CA ASN A 82 11.94 6.67 -8.68
C ASN A 82 11.27 6.88 -10.04
N ASP A 83 11.65 7.93 -10.78
CA ASP A 83 11.11 8.23 -12.11
C ASP A 83 11.48 7.13 -13.11
N PHE A 84 12.72 6.65 -13.06
CA PHE A 84 13.16 5.53 -13.89
C PHE A 84 12.41 4.23 -13.55
N ASN A 85 12.28 3.89 -12.27
CA ASN A 85 11.54 2.73 -11.82
C ASN A 85 10.05 2.81 -12.21
N ALA A 86 9.45 4.01 -12.20
CA ALA A 86 8.09 4.22 -12.66
C ALA A 86 7.93 3.95 -14.17
N ILE A 87 8.90 4.35 -14.99
CA ILE A 87 8.91 4.05 -16.42
C ILE A 87 9.04 2.54 -16.66
N LEU A 88 9.96 1.86 -15.95
CA LEU A 88 10.12 0.41 -16.05
C LEU A 88 8.85 -0.35 -15.64
N ALA A 89 8.19 0.09 -14.56
CA ALA A 89 6.93 -0.49 -14.12
C ALA A 89 5.82 -0.33 -15.17
N ASN A 90 5.72 0.84 -15.79
CA ASN A 90 4.73 1.05 -16.86
C ASN A 90 4.99 0.13 -18.05
N LEU A 91 6.25 0.04 -18.50
CA LEU A 91 6.66 -0.83 -19.60
C LEU A 91 6.43 -2.31 -19.31
N SER A 92 6.71 -2.78 -18.09
CA SER A 92 6.45 -4.19 -17.72
C SER A 92 4.95 -4.48 -17.70
N THR A 93 4.14 -3.56 -17.18
CA THR A 93 2.67 -3.74 -17.18
C THR A 93 2.06 -3.69 -18.58
N ASP A 94 2.64 -2.95 -19.53
CA ASP A 94 2.17 -2.91 -20.92
C ASP A 94 2.45 -4.21 -21.68
N ASN A 95 3.46 -5.00 -21.26
CA ASN A 95 3.69 -6.34 -21.80
C ASN A 95 2.69 -7.37 -21.24
N ASP A 96 2.22 -7.20 -20.01
CA ASP A 96 1.21 -8.09 -19.39
C ASP A 96 -0.23 -7.79 -19.85
N LYS A 97 -0.49 -6.59 -20.40
CA LYS A 97 -1.81 -6.15 -20.92
C LYS A 97 -2.06 -6.49 -22.39
N GLN A 98 -1.19 -7.26 -23.06
CA GLN A 98 -1.44 -7.71 -24.44
C GLN A 98 -2.48 -8.84 -24.56
N ASN A 99 -3.16 -9.20 -23.47
CA ASN A 99 -4.52 -9.76 -23.52
C ASN A 99 -5.46 -8.71 -22.93
N GLU A 100 -6.55 -8.38 -23.65
CA GLU A 100 -7.59 -7.36 -23.38
C GLU A 100 -7.36 -6.00 -24.08
N VAL A 101 -7.94 -5.93 -25.28
CA VAL A 101 -7.93 -4.84 -26.27
C VAL A 101 -8.58 -3.54 -25.76
N LEU A 102 -7.95 -2.36 -25.96
CA LEU A 102 -8.43 -1.24 -26.83
C LEU A 102 -7.87 0.16 -26.47
N HIS A 103 -7.65 0.91 -27.55
CA HIS A 103 -7.06 2.25 -27.72
C HIS A 103 -7.84 3.42 -27.10
N SER A 104 -7.13 4.50 -26.71
CA SER A 104 -7.36 5.86 -27.27
C SER A 104 -6.27 6.85 -26.82
N GLY A 105 -5.20 6.99 -27.63
CA GLY A 105 -4.17 7.99 -27.39
C GLY A 105 -3.63 8.49 -28.72
N VAL A 106 -4.07 9.67 -29.12
CA VAL A 106 -3.78 10.33 -30.41
C VAL A 106 -2.31 10.17 -30.83
N SER A 107 -2.09 9.65 -32.05
CA SER A 107 -0.74 9.44 -32.60
C SER A 107 0.07 10.74 -32.62
N LEU A 108 1.29 10.68 -32.07
CA LEU A 108 2.25 11.80 -31.99
C LEU A 108 2.54 12.42 -33.36
N GLU A 109 2.35 11.66 -34.44
CA GLU A 109 2.50 12.07 -35.83
C GLU A 109 1.50 13.16 -36.25
N VAL A 110 0.25 13.10 -35.75
CA VAL A 110 -0.79 14.10 -36.05
C VAL A 110 -0.46 15.42 -35.34
N LYS A 111 0.11 15.35 -34.14
CA LYS A 111 0.52 16.52 -33.35
C LYS A 111 1.75 17.21 -33.94
N SER A 112 2.66 16.45 -34.54
CA SER A 112 3.85 16.97 -35.23
C SER A 112 3.48 17.78 -36.48
N LYS A 113 2.58 17.27 -37.33
CA LYS A 113 2.17 17.94 -38.58
C LYS A 113 1.48 19.29 -38.35
N LYS A 114 0.74 19.45 -37.24
CA LYS A 114 0.09 20.74 -36.90
C LYS A 114 1.08 21.86 -36.54
N LYS A 115 2.32 21.53 -36.14
CA LYS A 115 3.34 22.53 -35.80
C LYS A 115 4.21 22.97 -36.98
N GLN A 116 4.07 22.35 -38.16
CA GLN A 116 4.89 22.64 -39.33
C GLN A 116 4.21 23.51 -40.41
N SER A 117 2.99 24.01 -40.18
CA SER A 117 2.38 24.98 -41.11
C SER A 117 3.07 26.34 -40.97
N PRO A 118 3.65 26.92 -42.04
CA PRO A 118 4.30 28.22 -41.97
C PRO A 118 3.27 29.33 -41.76
N HIS A 119 3.61 30.30 -40.91
CA HIS A 119 2.83 31.53 -40.71
C HIS A 119 2.69 32.30 -42.04
N PRO A 120 1.50 32.81 -42.40
CA PRO A 120 1.40 33.74 -43.52
C PRO A 120 2.02 35.08 -43.10
N LEU A 121 2.96 35.57 -43.90
CA LEU A 121 3.44 36.95 -43.84
C LEU A 121 2.32 37.88 -44.33
N SER A 122 2.00 38.86 -43.48
CA SER A 122 1.23 40.11 -43.69
C SER A 122 0.35 40.20 -44.93
#